data_AF-A0A6G0X1D0-F1
#
_entry.id   AF-A0A6G0X1D0-F1
#
_cell.length_a   1.000
_cell.length_b   1.000
_cell.length_c   1.000
_cell.angle_alpha   90.00
_cell.angle_beta   90.00
_cell.angle_gamma   90.00
#
_symmetry.space_group_name_H-M   'P 1'
#
loop_
_entity.id
_entity.type
_entity.pdbx_description
1 polymer ?
#
loop_
_entity_poly.entity_id
_entity_poly.type
_entity_poly.pdbx_seq_one_letter_code
_entity_poly.pdbx_strand_id
1 'polypeptide(L)'
;MVHYYLAGFLVATFVQVHGYNIFQRRLPNGHRVPGAPALGHLNSARGGGTLSPFGIDFDDERVTWTKKLCEKDSDGDGATNGEELGDPCCVWRMGKPPFRDQATNPGKPDDFTPAQLKRLQCSFAKPRSECKCSGGDCTEGVCTGCNRVDADEGNHCFTDVWRVGCYFWGQPYVWCGEYA
;
A
#
# COMPACT_ATOMS: atom_id res chain seq x y z
N MET A 1 -71.37 -12.34 -12.81
CA MET A 1 -70.42 -12.66 -11.72
C MET A 1 -69.02 -12.61 -12.31
N VAL A 2 -68.20 -11.68 -11.85
CA VAL A 2 -66.85 -11.40 -12.37
C VAL A 2 -65.85 -11.86 -11.32
N HIS A 3 -64.93 -12.76 -11.68
CA HIS A 3 -63.82 -13.14 -10.81
C HIS A 3 -62.52 -12.53 -11.35
N TYR A 4 -61.98 -11.55 -10.62
CA TYR A 4 -60.65 -11.00 -10.85
C TYR A 4 -59.64 -11.78 -10.02
N TYR A 5 -58.67 -12.44 -10.66
CA TYR A 5 -57.52 -13.04 -9.99
C TYR A 5 -56.38 -12.02 -9.95
N LEU A 6 -56.03 -11.55 -8.74
CA LEU A 6 -54.84 -10.73 -8.51
C LEU A 6 -53.61 -11.66 -8.43
N ALA A 7 -52.80 -11.68 -9.48
CA ALA A 7 -51.49 -12.29 -9.45
C ALA A 7 -50.50 -11.33 -8.76
N GLY A 8 -50.17 -11.59 -7.50
CA GLY A 8 -49.16 -10.83 -6.76
C GLY A 8 -47.75 -11.21 -7.21
N PHE A 9 -47.05 -10.31 -7.90
CA PHE A 9 -45.62 -10.45 -8.17
C PHE A 9 -44.81 -9.99 -6.95
N LEU A 10 -44.18 -10.93 -6.25
CA LEU A 10 -43.17 -10.66 -5.23
C LEU A 10 -41.87 -10.19 -5.92
N VAL A 11 -41.64 -8.87 -5.94
CA VAL A 11 -40.37 -8.30 -6.39
C VAL A 11 -39.38 -8.41 -5.23
N ALA A 12 -38.52 -9.43 -5.26
CA ALA A 12 -37.40 -9.55 -4.34
C ALA A 12 -36.33 -8.49 -4.69
N THR A 13 -36.19 -7.47 -3.87
CA THR A 13 -35.12 -6.48 -3.99
C THR A 13 -33.81 -7.09 -3.50
N PHE A 14 -32.91 -7.44 -4.41
CA PHE A 14 -31.52 -7.78 -4.08
C PHE A 14 -30.81 -6.50 -3.62
N VAL A 15 -30.55 -6.37 -2.33
CA VAL A 15 -29.67 -5.31 -1.80
C VAL A 15 -28.24 -5.74 -2.06
N GLN A 16 -27.67 -5.27 -3.17
CA GLN A 16 -26.26 -5.48 -3.45
C GLN A 16 -25.44 -4.50 -2.60
N VAL A 17 -24.90 -4.99 -1.47
CA VAL A 17 -24.04 -4.20 -0.57
C VAL A 17 -22.68 -4.00 -1.23
N HIS A 18 -22.47 -2.86 -1.89
CA HIS A 18 -21.19 -2.45 -2.47
C HIS A 18 -20.17 -1.91 -1.43
N GLY A 19 -20.29 -2.29 -0.16
CA GLY A 19 -19.51 -1.72 0.96
C GLY A 19 -18.04 -2.13 1.03
N TYR A 20 -17.63 -3.13 0.24
CA TYR A 20 -16.35 -3.82 0.45
C TYR A 20 -15.13 -3.07 -0.16
N ASN A 21 -15.28 -2.54 -1.38
CA ASN A 21 -14.14 -2.01 -2.13
C ASN A 21 -13.61 -0.67 -1.60
N ILE A 22 -14.44 0.13 -0.91
CA ILE A 22 -14.01 1.48 -0.50
C ILE A 22 -12.89 1.41 0.52
N PHE A 23 -12.94 0.46 1.47
CA PHE A 23 -11.96 0.35 2.55
C PHE A 23 -10.62 -0.17 2.04
N GLN A 24 -10.63 -1.17 1.15
CA GLN A 24 -9.41 -1.64 0.48
C GLN A 24 -8.69 -0.53 -0.30
N ARG A 25 -9.44 0.41 -0.91
CA ARG A 25 -8.85 1.57 -1.61
C ARG A 25 -8.22 2.59 -0.68
N ARG A 26 -8.53 2.56 0.63
CA ARG A 26 -7.92 3.43 1.63
C ARG A 26 -6.61 2.87 2.18
N LEU A 27 -6.23 1.66 1.78
CA LEU A 27 -5.02 0.98 2.22
C LEU A 27 -4.05 0.84 1.05
N PRO A 28 -2.74 1.00 1.25
CA PRO A 28 -1.75 0.59 0.25
C PRO A 28 -1.92 -0.93 0.02
N ASN A 29 -1.87 -1.36 -1.25
CA ASN A 29 -2.13 -2.75 -1.66
C ASN A 29 -3.39 -3.43 -1.08
N GLY A 30 -4.38 -2.71 -0.56
CA GLY A 30 -5.48 -3.33 0.18
C GLY A 30 -6.34 -4.33 -0.63
N HIS A 31 -6.28 -4.25 -1.96
CA HIS A 31 -6.95 -5.19 -2.88
C HIS A 31 -6.03 -6.29 -3.41
N ARG A 32 -4.76 -6.30 -3.01
CA ARG A 32 -3.69 -7.18 -3.53
C ARG A 32 -3.16 -8.14 -2.47
N VAL A 33 -3.69 -8.12 -1.25
CA VAL A 33 -3.32 -9.10 -0.23
C VAL A 33 -3.92 -10.46 -0.62
N PRO A 34 -3.10 -11.50 -0.80
CA PRO A 34 -3.57 -12.80 -1.28
C PRO A 34 -4.62 -13.44 -0.36
N GLY A 35 -5.76 -13.83 -0.94
CA GLY A 35 -6.82 -14.54 -0.21
C GLY A 35 -7.51 -13.75 0.90
N ALA A 36 -7.21 -12.45 1.02
CA ALA A 36 -7.75 -11.60 2.06
C ALA A 36 -8.42 -10.37 1.43
N PRO A 37 -9.56 -10.53 0.72
CA PRO A 37 -10.37 -9.39 0.35
C PRO A 37 -10.63 -8.56 1.61
N ALA A 38 -11.19 -9.15 2.67
CA ALA A 38 -11.62 -8.52 3.92
C ALA A 38 -10.54 -8.32 5.00
N LEU A 39 -9.49 -7.55 4.71
CA LEU A 39 -8.34 -7.33 5.60
C LEU A 39 -8.67 -6.93 7.05
N GLY A 40 -9.70 -6.10 7.24
CA GLY A 40 -10.10 -5.66 8.58
C GLY A 40 -10.83 -6.72 9.42
N HIS A 41 -11.06 -7.93 8.91
CA HIS A 41 -11.82 -8.97 9.61
C HIS A 41 -10.96 -10.22 9.85
N LEU A 42 -11.24 -10.94 10.94
CA LEU A 42 -10.61 -12.25 11.20
C LEU A 42 -10.94 -13.26 10.09
N ASN A 43 -12.16 -13.22 9.55
CA ASN A 43 -12.55 -13.97 8.38
C ASN A 43 -12.16 -13.22 7.09
N SER A 44 -10.86 -13.00 6.89
CA SER A 44 -10.36 -12.14 5.81
C SER A 44 -10.72 -12.62 4.41
N ALA A 45 -10.98 -13.92 4.22
CA ALA A 45 -11.38 -14.51 2.94
C ALA A 45 -12.79 -14.13 2.46
N ARG A 46 -13.71 -13.83 3.39
CA ARG A 46 -15.13 -13.56 3.06
C ARG A 46 -15.66 -12.26 3.66
N GLY A 47 -15.02 -11.77 4.72
CA GLY A 47 -15.43 -10.60 5.49
C GLY A 47 -16.58 -10.85 6.45
N GLY A 48 -17.04 -9.75 7.05
CA GLY A 48 -18.05 -9.77 8.09
C GLY A 48 -17.54 -10.37 9.41
N GLY A 49 -18.36 -10.24 10.46
CA GLY A 49 -18.00 -10.71 11.79
C GLY A 49 -16.89 -9.88 12.45
N THR A 50 -16.23 -10.49 13.42
CA THR A 50 -15.23 -9.86 14.29
C THR A 50 -14.08 -9.25 13.51
N LEU A 51 -13.65 -8.05 13.92
CA LEU A 51 -12.48 -7.38 13.38
C LEU A 51 -11.20 -8.12 13.77
N SER A 52 -10.22 -8.12 12.87
CA SER A 52 -8.83 -8.50 13.20
C SER A 52 -8.18 -7.42 14.06
N PRO A 53 -7.02 -7.67 14.70
CA PRO A 53 -6.27 -6.63 15.38
C PRO A 53 -6.03 -5.40 14.49
N PHE A 54 -5.61 -5.62 13.24
CA PHE A 54 -5.51 -4.55 12.24
C PHE A 54 -6.84 -3.85 11.97
N GLY A 55 -7.94 -4.60 11.87
CA GLY A 55 -9.27 -4.02 11.67
C GLY A 55 -9.70 -3.09 12.80
N ILE A 56 -9.40 -3.47 14.05
CA ILE A 56 -9.64 -2.64 15.24
C ILE A 56 -8.80 -1.36 15.15
N ASP A 57 -7.51 -1.49 14.84
CA ASP A 57 -6.60 -0.35 14.74
C ASP A 57 -6.97 0.59 13.59
N PHE A 58 -7.43 0.03 12.48
CA PHE A 58 -7.92 0.81 11.35
C PHE A 58 -9.20 1.56 11.69
N ASP A 59 -10.12 0.95 12.45
CA ASP A 59 -11.33 1.60 12.95
C ASP A 59 -11.02 2.71 13.97
N ASP A 60 -10.07 2.47 14.89
CA ASP A 60 -9.57 3.45 15.86
C ASP A 60 -8.98 4.69 15.17
N GLU A 61 -8.31 4.48 14.04
CA GLU A 61 -7.79 5.54 13.17
C GLU A 61 -8.85 6.06 12.18
N ARG A 62 -10.14 5.85 12.49
CA ARG A 62 -11.32 6.29 11.73
C ARG A 62 -11.28 5.86 10.27
N VAL A 63 -10.94 4.58 10.05
CA VAL A 63 -10.82 3.96 8.73
C VAL A 63 -10.00 4.81 7.76
N THR A 64 -8.89 5.35 8.26
CA THR A 64 -7.94 6.20 7.55
C THR A 64 -6.52 5.65 7.68
N TRP A 65 -5.77 5.63 6.56
CA TRP A 65 -4.35 5.30 6.59
C TRP A 65 -3.53 6.44 7.18
N THR A 66 -3.39 6.44 8.50
CA THR A 66 -2.58 7.41 9.24
C THR A 66 -1.16 6.89 9.41
N LYS A 67 -0.23 7.80 9.72
CA LYS A 67 1.14 7.41 10.09
C LYS A 67 1.15 6.47 11.30
N LYS A 68 0.29 6.74 12.29
CA LYS A 68 0.15 5.91 13.49
C LYS A 68 -0.32 4.50 13.16
N LEU A 69 -1.30 4.34 12.26
CA LEU A 69 -1.71 3.03 11.79
C LEU A 69 -0.58 2.32 11.05
N CYS A 70 0.08 3.03 10.13
CA CYS A 70 1.14 2.48 9.31
C CYS A 70 2.34 1.95 10.12
N GLU A 71 2.77 2.68 11.15
CA GLU A 71 3.91 2.30 11.99
C GLU A 71 3.56 1.27 13.07
N LYS A 72 2.28 0.89 13.20
CA LYS A 72 1.85 -0.09 14.17
C LYS A 72 2.06 -1.50 13.62
N ASP A 73 2.60 -2.38 14.45
CA ASP A 73 2.54 -3.84 14.27
C ASP A 73 1.25 -4.31 14.94
N SER A 74 0.20 -4.51 14.15
CA SER A 74 -1.15 -4.74 14.68
C SER A 74 -1.33 -6.18 15.17
N ASP A 75 -0.68 -7.15 14.55
CA ASP A 75 -0.85 -8.57 14.87
C ASP A 75 0.33 -9.20 15.62
N GLY A 76 1.45 -8.49 15.74
CA GLY A 76 2.55 -8.79 16.65
C GLY A 76 3.61 -9.72 16.06
N ASP A 77 3.75 -9.79 14.74
CA ASP A 77 4.74 -10.64 14.08
C ASP A 77 6.11 -9.97 13.83
N GLY A 78 6.23 -8.71 14.22
CA GLY A 78 7.43 -7.90 14.09
C GLY A 78 7.52 -7.08 12.81
N ALA A 79 6.57 -7.20 11.88
CA ALA A 79 6.38 -6.27 10.77
C ALA A 79 5.29 -5.25 11.11
N THR A 80 5.50 -4.01 10.69
CA THR A 80 4.46 -2.97 10.79
C THR A 80 3.45 -3.12 9.65
N ASN A 81 2.24 -2.59 9.86
CA ASN A 81 1.19 -2.55 8.85
C ASN A 81 1.67 -1.95 7.52
N GLY A 82 2.52 -0.91 7.58
CA GLY A 82 3.12 -0.30 6.40
C GLY A 82 4.13 -1.20 5.71
N GLU A 83 4.98 -1.87 6.48
CA GLU A 83 5.94 -2.84 5.96
C GLU A 83 5.26 -3.97 5.18
N GLU A 84 4.15 -4.47 5.70
CA GLU A 84 3.34 -5.52 5.09
C GLU A 84 2.49 -5.04 3.92
N LEU A 85 1.84 -3.88 4.02
CA LEU A 85 0.96 -3.37 2.97
C LEU A 85 1.72 -2.60 1.88
N GLY A 86 3.05 -2.57 1.93
CA GLY A 86 3.89 -1.96 0.90
C GLY A 86 4.02 -0.44 1.00
N ASP A 87 3.80 0.13 2.18
CA ASP A 87 4.16 1.50 2.57
C ASP A 87 5.10 1.51 3.79
N PRO A 88 6.29 0.88 3.71
CA PRO A 88 7.16 0.70 4.87
C PRO A 88 7.67 2.01 5.46
N CYS A 89 7.54 3.10 4.71
CA CYS A 89 7.99 4.42 5.10
C CYS A 89 6.86 5.36 5.53
N CYS A 90 5.62 4.89 5.53
CA CYS A 90 4.44 5.64 5.98
C CYS A 90 4.19 6.97 5.25
N VAL A 91 4.47 6.98 3.95
CA VAL A 91 4.30 8.16 3.07
C VAL A 91 3.22 7.96 2.01
N TRP A 92 2.68 6.76 1.86
CA TRP A 92 1.62 6.50 0.90
C TRP A 92 0.41 7.38 1.15
N ARG A 93 -0.25 7.75 0.05
CA ARG A 93 -1.47 8.53 0.04
C ARG A 93 -2.45 7.87 -0.92
N MET A 94 -3.74 7.97 -0.60
CA MET A 94 -4.80 7.38 -1.39
C MET A 94 -4.67 7.75 -2.88
N GLY A 95 -4.72 6.74 -3.76
CA GLY A 95 -4.60 6.90 -5.21
C GLY A 95 -3.17 6.93 -5.74
N LYS A 96 -2.14 6.90 -4.89
CA LYS A 96 -0.74 6.71 -5.30
C LYS A 96 -0.39 5.21 -5.38
N PRO A 97 0.60 4.82 -6.20
CA PRO A 97 1.14 3.47 -6.13
C PRO A 97 1.83 3.25 -4.76
N PRO A 98 1.78 2.03 -4.21
CA PRO A 98 2.58 1.66 -3.04
C PRO A 98 4.06 1.51 -3.40
N PHE A 99 4.91 1.47 -2.39
CA PHE A 99 6.37 1.33 -2.55
C PHE A 99 6.77 -0.08 -3.02
N ARG A 100 6.04 -1.11 -2.58
CA ARG A 100 6.18 -2.50 -3.04
C ARG A 100 4.81 -3.04 -3.41
N ASP A 101 4.75 -3.93 -4.39
CA ASP A 101 3.49 -4.58 -4.79
C ASP A 101 3.18 -5.83 -3.96
N GLN A 102 4.20 -6.47 -3.38
CA GLN A 102 4.00 -7.62 -2.51
C GLN A 102 3.39 -7.16 -1.19
N ALA A 103 2.28 -7.79 -0.80
CA ALA A 103 1.61 -7.49 0.45
C ALA A 103 1.22 -8.75 1.23
N THR A 104 1.32 -8.67 2.55
CA THR A 104 0.86 -9.69 3.52
C THR A 104 -0.35 -9.17 4.29
N ASN A 105 -0.88 -9.97 5.22
CA ASN A 105 -2.12 -9.65 5.92
C ASN A 105 -1.84 -9.13 7.34
N PRO A 106 -1.93 -7.81 7.59
CA PRO A 106 -1.54 -7.22 8.88
C PRO A 106 -2.46 -7.53 10.05
N GLY A 107 -3.56 -8.26 9.79
CA GLY A 107 -4.47 -8.74 10.81
C GLY A 107 -4.24 -10.20 11.20
N LYS A 108 -3.18 -10.84 10.70
CA LYS A 108 -2.89 -12.26 10.90
C LYS A 108 -1.36 -12.49 10.88
N PRO A 109 -0.76 -12.89 12.02
CA PRO A 109 0.69 -13.06 12.13
C PRO A 109 1.27 -13.99 11.08
N ASP A 110 2.38 -13.58 10.47
CA ASP A 110 3.24 -14.38 9.62
C ASP A 110 4.51 -14.85 10.38
N ASP A 111 5.11 -15.95 9.92
CA ASP A 111 6.37 -16.46 10.49
C ASP A 111 7.58 -15.83 9.78
N PHE A 112 7.79 -14.52 9.96
CA PHE A 112 8.90 -13.83 9.31
C PHE A 112 10.26 -14.23 9.89
N THR A 113 11.21 -14.57 9.01
CA THR A 113 12.62 -14.62 9.37
C THR A 113 13.19 -13.21 9.59
N PRO A 114 14.27 -13.04 10.38
CA PRO A 114 14.93 -11.74 10.52
C PRO A 114 15.36 -11.09 9.19
N ALA A 115 15.71 -11.92 8.20
CA ALA A 115 16.05 -11.44 6.87
C ALA A 115 14.82 -10.96 6.08
N GLN A 116 13.64 -11.54 6.30
CA GLN A 116 12.39 -11.05 5.72
C GLN A 116 12.01 -9.71 6.34
N LEU A 117 12.00 -9.59 7.68
CA LEU A 117 11.73 -8.33 8.38
C LEU A 117 12.63 -7.20 7.89
N LYS A 118 13.94 -7.46 7.78
CA LYS A 118 14.90 -6.49 7.24
C LYS A 118 14.60 -6.07 5.80
N ARG A 119 14.04 -6.95 4.96
CA ARG A 119 13.63 -6.60 3.59
C ARG A 119 12.33 -5.80 3.55
N LEU A 120 11.48 -5.93 4.57
CA LEU A 120 10.24 -5.17 4.68
C LEU A 120 10.49 -3.74 5.15
N GLN A 121 11.56 -3.46 5.88
CA GLN A 121 11.90 -2.11 6.34
C GLN A 121 11.97 -1.06 5.23
N CYS A 122 11.72 0.19 5.64
CA CYS A 122 11.77 1.36 4.77
C CYS A 122 13.16 1.53 4.12
N SER A 123 13.19 1.57 2.79
CA SER A 123 14.42 1.89 2.04
C SER A 123 14.10 2.80 0.86
N PHE A 124 14.07 4.11 1.09
CA PHE A 124 13.86 5.06 -0.01
C PHE A 124 15.03 5.10 -1.00
N ALA A 125 16.25 4.75 -0.58
CA ALA A 125 17.42 4.84 -1.44
C ALA A 125 17.66 3.55 -2.22
N LYS A 126 17.89 3.68 -3.53
CA LYS A 126 18.41 2.60 -4.35
C LYS A 126 19.91 2.41 -4.12
N PRO A 127 20.46 1.21 -4.37
CA PRO A 127 21.90 1.00 -4.39
C PRO A 127 22.57 1.99 -5.35
N ARG A 128 23.74 2.51 -4.97
CA ARG A 128 24.50 3.48 -5.79
C ARG A 128 24.76 2.98 -7.22
N SER A 129 24.89 1.66 -7.41
CA SER A 129 25.06 1.03 -8.72
C SER A 129 23.88 1.23 -9.69
N GLU A 130 22.67 1.46 -9.16
CA GLU A 130 21.46 1.76 -9.95
C GLU A 130 21.27 3.27 -10.17
N CYS A 131 22.06 4.12 -9.51
CA CYS A 131 21.94 5.57 -9.54
C CYS A 131 22.73 6.24 -10.67
N LYS A 132 22.76 5.62 -11.84
CA LYS A 132 23.47 6.15 -13.01
C LYS A 132 22.70 7.33 -13.60
N CYS A 133 23.37 8.39 -14.00
CA CYS A 133 22.77 9.50 -14.71
C CYS A 133 23.70 10.07 -15.78
N SER A 134 23.12 10.54 -16.89
CA SER A 134 23.80 11.12 -18.04
C SER A 134 23.53 12.63 -18.18
N GLY A 135 22.60 13.19 -17.40
CA GLY A 135 22.30 14.63 -17.37
C GLY A 135 21.74 15.11 -16.03
N GLY A 136 21.65 16.42 -15.87
CA GLY A 136 21.29 17.06 -14.59
C GLY A 136 22.50 17.21 -13.66
N ASP A 137 22.27 17.27 -12.36
CA ASP A 137 23.31 17.47 -11.33
C ASP A 137 24.09 16.17 -11.00
N CYS A 138 24.62 15.51 -12.03
CA CYS A 138 25.38 14.28 -11.89
C CYS A 138 26.81 14.55 -11.40
N THR A 139 27.25 13.83 -10.36
CA THR A 139 28.67 13.79 -9.96
C THR A 139 29.27 12.47 -10.42
N GLU A 140 30.27 12.52 -11.30
CA GLU A 140 30.94 11.32 -11.84
C GLU A 140 29.97 10.29 -12.47
N GLY A 141 28.89 10.77 -13.09
CA GLY A 141 27.85 9.92 -13.70
C GLY A 141 26.94 9.22 -12.68
N VAL A 142 27.01 9.62 -11.41
CA VAL A 142 26.17 9.12 -10.33
C VAL A 142 25.27 10.24 -9.81
N CYS A 143 23.98 9.94 -9.69
CA CYS A 143 23.00 10.83 -9.10
C CYS A 143 23.03 10.72 -7.57
N THR A 144 22.95 11.85 -6.86
CA THR A 144 22.84 11.93 -5.39
C THR A 144 21.51 12.56 -4.95
N GLY A 145 20.50 12.52 -5.82
CA GLY A 145 19.17 13.08 -5.61
C GLY A 145 18.08 12.21 -6.23
N CYS A 146 17.03 12.81 -6.76
CA CYS A 146 16.01 12.07 -7.51
C CYS A 146 16.52 11.76 -8.92
N ASN A 147 16.65 10.48 -9.26
CA ASN A 147 17.11 10.04 -10.56
C ASN A 147 15.91 9.59 -11.40
N ARG A 148 15.66 10.21 -12.54
CA ARG A 148 14.74 9.68 -13.55
C ARG A 148 15.47 8.60 -14.34
N VAL A 149 14.96 7.37 -14.32
CA VAL A 149 15.54 6.25 -15.05
C VAL A 149 14.77 6.05 -16.35
N ASP A 150 15.26 6.66 -17.43
CA ASP A 150 14.62 6.57 -18.74
C ASP A 150 15.57 5.90 -19.74
N ALA A 151 15.09 4.82 -20.36
CA ALA A 151 15.86 4.04 -21.29
C ALA A 151 16.09 4.75 -22.64
N ASP A 152 15.18 5.64 -23.03
CA ASP A 152 15.13 6.29 -24.34
C ASP A 152 15.80 7.68 -24.32
N GLU A 153 15.63 8.43 -23.23
CA GLU A 153 16.15 9.80 -23.08
C GLU A 153 17.43 9.89 -22.24
N GLY A 154 17.84 8.78 -21.62
CA GLY A 154 18.93 8.74 -20.67
C GLY A 154 18.53 9.25 -19.28
N ASN A 155 19.31 8.84 -18.29
CA ASN A 155 18.97 9.09 -16.90
C ASN A 155 19.28 10.54 -16.49
N HIS A 156 18.37 11.21 -15.78
CA HIS A 156 18.50 12.62 -15.37
C HIS A 156 18.41 12.79 -13.85
N CYS A 157 19.34 13.53 -13.25
CA CYS A 157 19.39 13.76 -11.80
C CYS A 157 18.83 15.13 -11.39
N PHE A 158 17.92 15.12 -10.41
CA PHE A 158 17.34 16.30 -9.77
C PHE A 158 17.77 16.36 -8.30
N THR A 159 18.55 17.38 -7.91
CA THR A 159 19.04 17.50 -6.52
C THR A 159 18.16 18.37 -5.62
N ASP A 160 17.25 19.15 -6.21
CA ASP A 160 16.27 20.00 -5.53
C ASP A 160 15.00 19.24 -5.10
N VAL A 161 14.81 18.03 -5.63
CA VAL A 161 13.70 17.15 -5.30
C VAL A 161 14.08 16.30 -4.09
N TRP A 162 13.56 16.62 -2.92
CA TRP A 162 13.79 15.81 -1.73
C TRP A 162 13.19 14.39 -1.84
N ARG A 163 13.70 13.47 -1.01
CA ARG A 163 13.41 12.02 -1.00
C ARG A 163 11.94 11.64 -1.21
N VAL A 164 11.03 12.22 -0.42
CA VAL A 164 9.60 11.88 -0.52
C VAL A 164 8.96 12.54 -1.73
N GLY A 165 9.43 13.72 -2.15
CA GLY A 165 9.04 14.33 -3.42
C GLY A 165 9.37 13.42 -4.60
N CYS A 166 10.58 12.87 -4.62
CA CYS A 166 11.01 11.90 -5.63
C CYS A 166 10.11 10.66 -5.64
N TYR A 167 9.78 10.14 -4.45
CA TYR A 167 8.84 9.04 -4.31
C TYR A 167 7.45 9.37 -4.86
N PHE A 168 6.93 10.58 -4.62
CA PHE A 168 5.61 10.98 -5.11
C PHE A 168 5.54 11.15 -6.63
N TRP A 169 6.68 11.41 -7.28
CA TRP A 169 6.76 11.37 -8.74
C TRP A 169 6.59 9.95 -9.28
N GLY A 170 6.87 8.94 -8.46
CA GLY A 170 6.64 7.53 -8.78
C GLY A 170 7.58 7.05 -9.90
N GLN A 171 7.28 5.90 -10.49
CA GLN A 171 8.04 5.43 -11.67
C GLN A 171 7.95 6.48 -12.81
N PRO A 172 9.06 6.76 -13.52
CA PRO A 172 10.36 6.09 -13.47
C PRO A 172 11.42 6.75 -12.55
N TYR A 173 11.00 7.51 -11.54
CA TYR A 173 11.89 8.23 -10.63
C TYR A 173 12.31 7.38 -9.42
N VAL A 174 13.60 7.38 -9.10
CA VAL A 174 14.20 6.64 -7.99
C VAL A 174 15.10 7.55 -7.16
N TRP A 175 15.04 7.44 -5.83
CA TRP A 175 15.89 8.25 -4.96
C TRP A 175 17.29 7.62 -4.80
N CYS A 176 18.31 8.46 -4.95
CA CYS A 176 19.73 8.09 -5.01
C CYS A 176 20.61 8.89 -4.04
N GLY A 177 20.03 9.62 -3.09
CA GLY A 177 20.76 10.30 -2.02
C GLY A 177 21.02 9.41 -0.80
N GLU A 178 21.96 9.81 0.07
CA GLU A 178 22.25 9.12 1.33
C GLU A 178 21.09 9.19 2.35
N TYR A 179 21.12 8.28 3.32
CA TYR A 179 20.23 8.31 4.48
C TYR A 179 20.77 9.34 5.48
N ALA A 180 20.03 10.43 5.68
CA ALA A 180 20.05 11.13 6.96
C ALA A 180 18.93 10.55 7.84
#